data_AF-A0A2D6D5W1-F1
#
_entry.id   AF-A0A2D6D5W1-F1
#
_cell.length_a   1.000
_cell.length_b   1.000
_cell.length_c   1.000
_cell.angle_alpha   90.00
_cell.angle_beta   90.00
_cell.angle_gamma   90.00
#
_symmetry.space_group_name_H-M   'P 1'
#
loop_
_entity.id
_entity.type
_entity.pdbx_description
1 polymer ?
#
loop_
_entity_poly.entity_id
_entity_poly.type
_entity_poly.pdbx_seq_one_letter_code
_entity_poly.pdbx_strand_id
1 'polypeptide(L)' 'MPKKCIICSEEAEFKIKDGNEYYCQECAEDSFADLTVLQSVEEAAQLLKQVIKERINGDLQNDSDLETQDFKD' A
#
# COMPACT_ATOMS: atom_id res chain seq x y z
N MET A 1 2.13 1.14 -8.26
CA MET A 1 3.60 1.00 -8.34
C MET A 1 4.07 0.21 -7.13
N PRO A 2 4.88 -0.84 -7.31
CA PRO A 2 5.44 -1.59 -6.18
C PRO A 2 6.29 -0.64 -5.31
N LYS A 3 6.16 -0.78 -3.98
CA LYS A 3 6.96 -0.02 -3.02
C LYS A 3 8.38 -0.61 -3.01
N LYS A 4 9.40 0.23 -2.80
CA LYS A 4 10.81 -0.19 -2.82
C LYS A 4 11.44 -0.08 -1.44
N CYS A 5 12.36 -0.98 -1.14
CA CYS A 5 13.14 -0.97 0.08
C CYS A 5 14.03 0.28 0.13
N ILE A 6 14.02 1.00 1.25
CA ILE A 6 14.84 2.21 1.44
C ILE A 6 16.35 1.91 1.51
N ILE A 7 16.72 0.66 1.81
CA ILE A 7 18.13 0.23 1.98
C ILE A 7 18.71 -0.30 0.67
N CYS A 8 18.10 -1.34 0.08
CA CYS A 8 18.63 -2.03 -1.10
C CYS A 8 17.91 -1.69 -2.42
N SER A 9 16.83 -0.89 -2.38
CA SER A 9 16.00 -0.54 -3.55
C SER A 9 15.25 -1.70 -4.23
N GLU A 10 15.30 -2.91 -3.68
CA GLU A 10 14.49 -4.06 -4.11
C GLU A 10 13.01 -3.90 -3.74
N GLU A 11 12.17 -4.85 -4.11
CA GLU A 11 10.75 -4.84 -3.79
C GLU A 11 10.55 -4.91 -2.26
N ALA A 12 9.70 -4.03 -1.73
CA ALA A 12 9.40 -3.98 -0.31
C ALA A 12 8.11 -4.72 0.03
N GLU A 13 8.17 -5.50 1.10
CA GLU A 13 7.07 -6.30 1.62
C GLU A 13 6.53 -5.73 2.95
N PHE A 14 7.33 -4.89 3.61
CA PHE A 14 7.03 -4.31 4.91
C PHE A 14 7.10 -2.78 4.86
N LYS A 15 6.33 -2.13 5.74
CA LYS A 15 6.46 -0.72 6.06
C LYS A 15 6.49 -0.51 7.57
N ILE A 16 7.06 0.61 8.01
CA ILE A 16 6.90 1.03 9.41
C ILE A 16 5.45 1.45 9.66
N LYS A 17 4.91 1.04 10.82
CA LYS A 17 3.59 1.49 11.29
C LYS A 17 3.54 3.01 11.36
N ASP A 18 2.52 3.59 10.73
CA ASP A 18 2.34 5.06 10.58
C ASP A 18 3.50 5.78 9.87
N GLY A 19 4.43 5.04 9.26
CA GLY A 19 5.57 5.56 8.53
C GLY A 19 5.39 5.53 7.00
N ASN A 20 6.33 6.20 6.32
CA ASN A 20 6.46 6.22 4.86
C ASN A 20 7.66 5.40 4.35
N GLU A 21 8.38 4.73 5.25
CA GLU A 21 9.56 3.93 4.94
C GLU A 21 9.15 2.48 4.70
N TYR A 22 9.78 1.86 3.71
CA TYR A 22 9.47 0.53 3.21
C TYR A 22 10.74 -0.31 3.19
N TYR A 23 10.59 -1.60 3.50
CA TYR A 23 11.70 -2.54 3.63
C TYR A 23 11.36 -3.88 2.95
N CYS A 24 12.35 -4.50 2.30
CA CYS A 24 12.26 -5.92 1.96
C CYS A 24 12.42 -6.76 3.24
N GLN A 25 12.14 -8.06 3.16
CA GLN A 25 12.22 -8.95 4.31
C GLN A 25 13.61 -8.96 4.97
N GLU A 26 14.67 -9.15 4.19
CA GLU A 26 16.04 -9.27 4.72
C GLU A 26 16.48 -7.99 5.44
N CYS A 27 16.28 -6.83 4.79
CA CYS A 27 16.63 -5.54 5.37
C CYS A 27 15.79 -5.22 6.61
N ALA A 28 14.55 -5.71 6.68
CA ALA A 28 13.71 -5.56 7.87
C ALA A 28 14.22 -6.42 9.03
N GLU A 29 14.54 -7.69 8.79
CA GLU A 29 15.07 -8.60 9.81
C GLU A 29 16.42 -8.13 10.37
N ASP A 30 17.28 -7.55 9.52
CA ASP A 30 18.58 -7.01 9.92
C ASP A 30 18.46 -5.67 10.68
N SER A 31 17.49 -4.83 10.31
CA SER A 31 17.38 -3.47 10.87
C SER A 31 16.51 -3.38 12.12
N PHE A 32 15.57 -4.32 12.31
CA PHE A 32 14.59 -4.27 13.39
C PHE A 32 14.74 -5.49 14.31
N ALA A 33 15.20 -5.25 15.54
CA ALA A 33 15.22 -6.27 16.59
C ALA A 33 13.80 -6.74 17.00
N ASP A 34 12.78 -5.95 16.70
CA ASP A 34 11.37 -6.24 16.97
C ASP A 34 10.53 -5.94 15.72
N LEU A 35 10.05 -6.98 15.05
CA LEU A 35 9.24 -6.86 13.83
C LEU A 35 7.82 -6.35 14.10
N THR A 36 7.37 -6.22 15.35
CA THR A 36 6.05 -5.69 15.67
C THR A 36 5.89 -4.22 15.30
N VAL A 37 6.99 -3.50 15.02
CA VAL A 37 6.96 -2.12 14.51
C VAL A 37 6.69 -2.06 13.00
N LEU A 38 6.74 -3.21 12.33
CA LEU A 38 6.49 -3.35 10.91
C LEU A 38 5.06 -3.85 10.66
N GLN A 39 4.52 -3.46 9.52
CA GLN A 39 3.26 -3.93 8.99
C GLN A 39 3.49 -4.43 7.57
N SER A 40 2.88 -5.55 7.19
CA SER A 40 2.97 -6.04 5.82
C SER A 40 2.21 -5.11 4.87
N VAL A 41 2.75 -4.95 3.65
CA VAL A 41 2.11 -4.14 2.61
C VAL A 41 0.77 -4.77 2.19
N GLU A 42 0.66 -6.10 2.24
CA GLU A 42 -0.57 -6.82 1.92
C GLU A 42 -1.69 -6.54 2.93
N GLU A 43 -1.43 -6.62 4.24
CA GLU A 43 -2.43 -6.31 5.27
C GLU A 43 -2.94 -4.87 5.13
N ALA A 44 -2.03 -3.92 4.90
CA ALA A 44 -2.40 -2.53 4.69
C ALA A 44 -3.32 -2.37 3.46
N ALA A 45 -3.04 -3.10 2.38
CA ALA A 45 -3.88 -3.10 1.18
C ALA A 45 -5.26 -3.74 1.41
N GLN A 46 -5.33 -4.81 2.19
CA GLN A 46 -6.59 -5.47 2.55
C GLN A 46 -7.49 -4.58 3.42
N LEU A 47 -6.91 -3.91 4.42
CA LEU A 47 -7.62 -2.91 5.23
C LEU A 47 -8.14 -1.76 4.37
N LEU A 48 -7.31 -1.25 3.45
CA LEU A 48 -7.73 -0.18 2.54
C LEU A 48 -8.92 -0.62 1.67
N LYS A 49 -8.88 -1.85 1.13
CA LYS A 49 -9.98 -2.41 0.33
C LYS A 49 -11.27 -2.55 1.14
N GLN A 50 -11.20 -3.00 2.39
CA GLN A 50 -12.37 -3.08 3.27
C GLN A 50 -12.98 -1.70 3.53
N VAL A 51 -12.16 -0.74 3.94
CA VAL A 51 -12.62 0.64 4.19
C VAL A 51 -13.27 1.25 2.96
N ILE A 52 -12.67 1.04 1.78
CA ILE A 52 -13.25 1.49 0.50
C ILE A 52 -14.58 0.78 0.23
N LYS A 53 -14.67 -0.54 0.43
CA LYS A 53 -15.90 -1.30 0.20
C LYS A 53 -17.04 -0.88 1.14
N GLU A 54 -16.73 -0.60 2.40
CA GLU A 54 -17.71 -0.10 3.38
C GLU A 54 -18.21 1.30 3.03
N ARG A 55 -17.32 2.20 2.59
CA ARG A 55 -17.72 3.55 2.13
C ARG A 55 -18.48 3.51 0.81
N ILE A 56 -18.03 2.73 -0.17
CA ILE A 56 -18.71 2.59 -1.47
C ILE A 56 -20.11 1.98 -1.29
N ASN A 57 -20.29 1.01 -0.39
CA ASN A 57 -21.61 0.45 -0.13
C ASN A 57 -22.53 1.39 0.68
N GLY A 58 -21.98 2.43 1.32
CA GLY A 58 -22.74 3.46 2.05
C GLY A 58 -23.18 4.65 1.18
N ASP A 59 -22.45 4.97 0.12
CA ASP A 59 -22.58 6.24 -0.63
C ASP A 59 -22.87 6.07 -2.14
N LEU A 60 -23.57 5.01 -2.58
CA LEU A 60 -24.09 4.93 -3.96
C LEU A 60 -25.35 5.81 -4.16
N GLN A 61 -25.27 7.07 -3.73
CA GLN A 61 -25.92 8.21 -4.35
C GLN A 61 -24.88 9.34 -4.45
N ASN A 62 -24.00 9.30 -5.45
CA ASN A 62 -23.71 10.41 -6.38
C ASN A 62 -22.49 10.11 -7.27
N ASP A 63 -22.59 10.61 -8.50
CA ASP A 63 -21.92 10.21 -9.74
C ASP A 63 -20.42 10.55 -9.93
N SER A 64 -19.86 9.82 -10.91
CA SER A 64 -18.91 10.18 -11.99
C SER A 64 -17.78 11.20 -11.78
N ASP A 65 -16.54 10.81 -12.12
CA ASP A 65 -15.75 11.38 -13.23
C ASP A 65 -14.24 11.08 -13.09
N LEU A 66 -13.70 10.26 -14.00
CA LEU A 66 -12.41 10.58 -14.65
C LEU A 66 -12.28 9.81 -15.96
N GLU A 67 -12.48 10.54 -17.06
CA GLU A 67 -12.28 10.11 -18.44
C GLU A 67 -10.80 9.80 -18.73
N THR A 68 -10.53 8.72 -19.46
CA THR A 68 -9.35 8.66 -20.34
C THR A 68 -9.85 8.51 -21.78
N GLN A 69 -9.66 9.58 -22.55
CA GLN A 69 -9.88 9.61 -23.99
C GLN A 69 -8.77 8.81 -24.68
N ASP A 70 -9.12 7.67 -25.27
CA ASP A 70 -8.25 6.92 -26.17
C ASP A 70 -8.15 7.65 -27.53
N PHE A 71 -6.92 8.02 -27.88
CA PHE A 71 -6.52 8.51 -29.19
C PHE A 71 -6.83 7.46 -30.27
N LYS A 72 -7.40 7.90 -31.40
CA LYS A 72 -7.68 7.08 -32.57
C LYS A 72 -6.90 7.65 -33.76
N ASP A 73 -5.98 6.85 -34.31
CA ASP A 73 -5.38 7.05 -35.64
C ASP A 73 -6.40 6.74 -36.76
#